data_AF-K9P783-F1
#
_entry.id   AF-K9P783-F1
#
_cell.length_a   1.000
_cell.length_b   1.000
_cell.length_c   1.000
_cell.angle_alpha   90.00
_cell.angle_beta   90.00
_cell.angle_gamma   90.00
#
_symmetry.space_group_name_H-M   'P 1'
#
loop_
_entity.id
_entity.type
_entity.pdbx_description
1 polymer ?
#
loop_
_entity_poly.entity_id
_entity_poly.type
_entity_poly.pdbx_seq_one_letter_code
_entity_poly.pdbx_strand_id
1 'polypeptide(L)'
;MRLASGRTVYVTVTDLSRTGACVVRRGVLDVDVSEEVWLDVSDFEEKQSVTLPARVQWVSSKGYGIHLGLLFRDGPLLPGTLLDQYLDQTLQTPRG
;
A
#
# COMPACT_ATOMS: atom_id res chain seq x y z
N MET A 1 -4.63 3.77 5.59
CA MET A 1 -5.14 2.39 5.42
C MET A 1 -6.35 2.19 6.31
N ARG A 2 -7.45 1.73 5.75
CA ARG A 2 -8.67 1.37 6.48
C ARG A 2 -8.72 -0.14 6.67
N LEU A 3 -8.92 -0.58 7.91
CA LEU A 3 -9.03 -1.99 8.30
C LEU A 3 -10.46 -2.50 8.09
N ALA A 4 -10.65 -3.82 8.09
CA ALA A 4 -11.98 -4.45 8.04
C ALA A 4 -12.90 -3.99 9.19
N SER A 5 -12.32 -3.67 10.35
CA SER A 5 -13.03 -3.09 11.50
C SER A 5 -13.57 -1.67 11.27
N GLY A 6 -13.30 -1.06 10.11
CA GLY A 6 -13.63 0.34 9.80
C GLY A 6 -12.66 1.36 10.39
N ARG A 7 -11.71 0.93 11.23
CA ARG A 7 -10.67 1.81 11.80
C ARG A 7 -9.69 2.26 10.71
N THR A 8 -9.35 3.53 10.72
CA THR A 8 -8.29 4.09 9.87
C THR A 8 -6.98 4.16 10.64
N VAL A 9 -5.91 3.69 10.01
CA VAL A 9 -4.54 3.69 10.52
C VAL A 9 -3.60 4.29 9.48
N TYR A 10 -2.63 5.07 9.96
CA TYR A 10 -1.49 5.51 9.17
C TYR A 10 -0.42 4.41 9.15
N VAL A 11 0.14 4.18 7.96
CA VAL A 11 1.19 3.21 7.67
C VAL A 11 2.21 3.88 6.77
N THR A 12 3.45 3.39 6.78
CA THR A 12 4.49 3.80 5.84
C THR A 12 4.55 2.76 4.73
N VAL A 13 4.48 3.19 3.47
CA VAL A 13 4.75 2.32 2.31
C VAL A 13 6.26 2.13 2.20
N THR A 14 6.72 0.89 2.25
CA THR A 14 8.16 0.56 2.15
C THR A 14 8.54 0.00 0.79
N ASP A 15 7.60 -0.63 0.10
CA ASP A 15 7.76 -1.12 -1.27
C ASP A 15 6.40 -1.08 -1.97
N LEU A 16 6.39 -0.82 -3.28
CA LEU A 16 5.19 -0.74 -4.10
C LEU A 16 5.45 -1.37 -5.46
N SER A 17 4.47 -2.13 -5.93
CA SER A 17 4.43 -2.67 -7.28
C SER A 17 3.07 -2.40 -7.91
N ARG A 18 2.92 -2.78 -9.18
CA ARG A 18 1.63 -2.69 -9.87
C ARG A 18 0.55 -3.56 -9.20
N THR A 19 0.89 -4.68 -8.58
CA THR A 19 -0.10 -5.65 -8.06
C THR A 19 -0.21 -5.69 -6.54
N GLY A 20 0.63 -4.94 -5.83
CA GLY A 20 0.65 -5.00 -4.37
C GLY A 20 1.62 -4.02 -3.75
N ALA A 21 1.61 -3.98 -2.42
CA ALA A 21 2.47 -3.10 -1.63
C ALA A 21 3.00 -3.83 -0.39
N CYS A 22 4.17 -3.41 0.07
CA CYS A 22 4.65 -3.68 1.42
C CYS A 22 4.46 -2.42 2.26
N VAL A 23 3.80 -2.55 3.40
CA VAL A 23 3.61 -1.45 4.35
C VAL A 23 4.10 -1.83 5.73
N VAL A 24 4.53 -0.84 6.49
CA VAL A 24 4.94 -0.99 7.88
C VAL A 24 4.18 -0.03 8.78
N ARG A 25 3.84 -0.50 9.97
CA ARG A 25 3.30 0.34 11.05
C ARG A 25 4.11 0.10 12.32
N ARG A 26 4.47 1.19 13.00
CA ARG A 26 5.01 1.12 14.36
C ARG A 26 3.88 0.98 15.38
N GLY A 27 4.11 0.15 16.39
CA GLY A 27 3.13 -0.10 17.45
C GLY A 27 2.08 -1.13 17.05
N VAL A 28 0.92 -1.08 17.71
CA VAL A 28 -0.12 -2.11 17.55
C VAL A 28 -0.88 -1.95 16.24
N LEU A 29 -1.08 -3.08 15.57
CA LEU A 29 -1.93 -3.23 14.41
C LEU A 29 -2.65 -4.56 14.55
N ASP A 30 -3.97 -4.47 14.62
CA ASP A 30 -4.86 -5.62 14.73
C ASP A 30 -5.37 -5.93 13.33
N VAL A 31 -4.70 -6.86 12.66
CA VAL A 31 -5.01 -7.28 11.29
C VAL A 31 -4.43 -8.69 11.06
N ASP A 32 -5.25 -9.57 10.52
CA ASP A 32 -4.84 -10.93 10.20
C ASP A 32 -4.59 -11.17 8.71
N VAL A 33 -3.90 -12.27 8.41
CA VAL A 33 -3.73 -12.77 7.05
C VAL A 33 -5.12 -13.04 6.43
N SER A 34 -5.29 -12.68 5.17
CA SER A 34 -6.51 -12.77 4.39
C SER A 34 -7.58 -11.72 4.69
N GLU A 35 -7.37 -10.83 5.67
CA GLU A 35 -8.25 -9.69 5.85
C GLU A 35 -8.24 -8.74 4.65
N GLU A 36 -9.40 -8.13 4.40
CA GLU A 36 -9.56 -7.06 3.43
C GLU A 36 -9.28 -5.71 4.06
N VAL A 37 -8.48 -4.91 3.37
CA VAL A 37 -8.11 -3.56 3.76
C VAL A 37 -8.21 -2.62 2.56
N TRP A 38 -8.27 -1.33 2.82
CA TRP A 38 -8.17 -0.30 1.79
C TRP A 38 -6.92 0.52 2.04
N LEU A 39 -6.00 0.52 1.07
CA LEU A 39 -4.83 1.36 1.10
C LEU A 39 -5.13 2.65 0.34
N ASP A 40 -5.37 3.71 1.10
CA ASP A 40 -5.48 5.06 0.55
C ASP A 40 -4.08 5.67 0.41
N VAL A 41 -3.73 6.08 -0.81
CA VAL A 41 -2.50 6.79 -1.13
C VAL A 41 -2.88 8.14 -1.73
N SER A 42 -2.27 9.20 -1.23
CA SER A 42 -2.55 10.57 -1.67
C SER A 42 -1.26 11.32 -1.95
N ASP A 43 -1.25 12.05 -3.06
CA ASP A 43 -0.27 13.09 -3.36
C ASP A 43 -0.90 14.44 -3.04
N PHE A 44 -0.30 15.16 -2.10
CA PHE A 44 -0.81 16.46 -1.66
C PHE A 44 -0.49 17.58 -2.65
N GLU A 45 0.65 17.50 -3.35
CA GLU A 45 1.09 18.52 -4.30
C GLU A 45 0.20 18.50 -5.53
N GLU A 46 -0.06 17.29 -6.06
CA GLU A 46 -0.91 17.07 -7.23
C GLU A 46 -2.40 17.00 -6.89
N LYS A 47 -2.78 17.03 -5.61
CA LYS A 47 -4.16 16.87 -5.10
C LYS A 47 -4.85 15.61 -5.63
N GLN A 48 -4.08 14.54 -5.82
CA GLN A 48 -4.58 13.26 -6.30
C GLN A 48 -4.64 12.25 -5.16
N SER A 49 -5.60 11.34 -5.23
CA SER A 49 -5.66 10.20 -4.32
C SER A 49 -6.17 8.97 -5.04
N VAL A 50 -5.70 7.81 -4.59
CA VAL A 50 -6.15 6.51 -5.06
C VAL A 50 -6.44 5.63 -3.85
N THR A 51 -7.59 4.97 -3.87
CA THR A 51 -7.95 3.95 -2.89
C THR A 51 -7.77 2.59 -3.54
N LEU A 52 -6.97 1.73 -2.92
CA LEU A 52 -6.64 0.39 -3.41
C LEU A 52 -7.22 -0.67 -2.47
N PRO A 53 -8.32 -1.35 -2.84
CA PRO A 53 -8.78 -2.53 -2.13
C PRO A 53 -7.71 -3.62 -2.20
N ALA A 54 -7.32 -4.17 -1.06
CA ALA A 54 -6.24 -5.13 -0.95
C ALA A 54 -6.56 -6.24 0.06
N ARG A 55 -5.95 -7.40 -0.14
CA ARG A 55 -5.97 -8.52 0.80
C ARG A 55 -4.60 -8.68 1.44
N VAL A 56 -4.55 -8.82 2.76
CA VAL A 56 -3.32 -9.14 3.48
C VAL A 56 -2.85 -10.54 3.10
N GLN A 57 -1.67 -10.65 2.50
CA GLN A 57 -1.05 -11.95 2.13
C GLN A 57 -0.18 -12.52 3.24
N TRP A 58 0.48 -11.66 4.00
CA TRP A 58 1.33 -12.06 5.11
C TRP A 58 1.44 -10.91 6.12
N VAL A 59 1.67 -11.29 7.38
CA VAL A 59 1.94 -10.38 8.49
C VAL A 59 3.25 -10.81 9.12
N SER A 60 4.17 -9.87 9.34
CA SER A 60 5.45 -10.15 10.00
C SER A 60 5.74 -9.06 11.03
N SER A 61 5.89 -9.46 12.29
CA SER A 61 6.43 -8.60 13.34
C SER A 61 7.95 -8.69 13.35
N LYS A 62 8.64 -7.55 13.22
CA LYS A 62 10.10 -7.47 13.35
C LYS A 62 10.46 -6.24 14.16
N GLY A 63 11.03 -6.46 15.35
CA GLY A 63 11.28 -5.38 16.32
C GLY A 63 9.96 -4.70 16.73
N TYR A 64 9.92 -3.37 16.64
CA TYR A 64 8.75 -2.55 17.00
C TYR A 64 7.80 -2.27 15.82
N GLY A 65 8.02 -2.91 14.67
CA GLY A 65 7.25 -2.71 13.44
C GLY A 65 6.49 -3.96 13.01
N ILE A 66 5.23 -3.77 12.61
CA ILE A 66 4.40 -4.77 11.95
C ILE A 66 4.45 -4.47 10.45
N HIS A 67 4.99 -5.43 9.69
CA HIS A 67 5.05 -5.39 8.24
C HIS A 67 3.91 -6.21 7.67
N LEU A 68 3.31 -5.72 6.60
CA LEU A 68 2.22 -6.36 5.88
C LEU A 68 2.56 -6.44 4.40
N GLY A 69 2.34 -7.62 3.83
CA GLY A 69 2.25 -7.77 2.38
C GLY A 69 0.81 -7.63 1.94
N LEU A 70 0.54 -6.71 1.02
CA LEU A 70 -0.78 -6.44 0.47
C LEU A 70 -0.83 -6.85 -1.00
N LEU A 71 -1.86 -7.60 -1.38
CA LEU A 71 -2.18 -7.92 -2.77
C LEU A 71 -3.42 -7.12 -3.18
N PHE A 72 -3.34 -6.33 -4.25
CA PHE A 72 -4.48 -5.55 -4.75
C PHE A 72 -5.53 -6.48 -5.37
N ARG A 73 -6.80 -6.24 -5.02
CA ARG A 73 -7.92 -7.14 -5.38
C ARG A 73 -8.41 -6.95 -6.82
N ASP A 74 -8.40 -5.72 -7.30
CA ASP A 74 -9.00 -5.38 -8.60
C ASP A 74 -7.99 -5.48 -9.76
N GLY A 75 -6.89 -6.20 -9.54
CA GLY A 75 -5.80 -6.36 -10.50
C GLY A 75 -4.69 -5.33 -10.32
N PRO A 76 -3.81 -5.15 -11.33
CA PRO A 76 -2.77 -4.15 -11.26
C PRO A 76 -3.36 -2.74 -11.16
N LEU A 77 -2.58 -1.79 -10.63
CA LEU A 77 -2.89 -0.37 -10.68
C LEU A 77 -3.41 0.00 -12.06
N LEU A 78 -4.56 0.67 -12.10
CA LEU A 78 -5.17 1.06 -13.36
C LEU A 78 -4.19 1.97 -14.13
N PRO A 79 -4.03 1.77 -15.45
CA PRO A 79 -3.17 2.60 -16.27
C PRO A 79 -3.52 4.09 -16.11
N GLY A 80 -2.50 4.93 -15.95
CA GLY A 80 -2.64 6.37 -15.78
C GLY A 80 -3.07 6.84 -14.39
N THR A 81 -3.23 5.95 -13.40
CA THR A 81 -3.36 6.38 -12.00
C THR A 81 -2.07 7.02 -11.50
N LEU A 82 -2.15 7.87 -10.46
CA LEU A 82 -1.00 8.51 -9.82
C LEU A 82 0.17 7.53 -9.60
N LEU A 83 -0.12 6.37 -8.99
CA LEU A 83 0.90 5.38 -8.67
C LEU A 83 1.44 4.65 -9.91
N ASP A 84 0.60 4.43 -10.91
CA ASP A 84 1.01 3.87 -12.19
C ASP A 84 2.01 4.78 -12.91
N GLN A 85 1.68 6.07 -13.00
CA GLN A 85 2.53 7.09 -13.58
C GLN A 85 3.84 7.27 -12.81
N TYR A 86 3.79 7.24 -11.48
CA TYR A 86 4.97 7.31 -10.63
C TYR A 86 5.91 6.12 -10.86
N LEU A 87 5.37 4.90 -10.96
CA LEU A 87 6.15 3.70 -11.27
C LEU A 87 6.79 3.79 -12.66
N ASP A 88 6.09 4.30 -13.66
CA ASP A 88 6.66 4.49 -15.00
C ASP A 88 7.81 5.51 -15.01
N GLN A 89 7.66 6.63 -14.31
CA GLN A 89 8.72 7.65 -14.22
C GLN A 89 9.96 7.14 -13.49
N THR A 90 9.77 6.42 -12.39
CA THR A 90 10.88 5.85 -11.60
C THR A 90 11.63 4.75 -12.36
N LEU A 91 10.95 4.00 -13.24
CA LEU A 91 11.58 3.01 -14.12
C LEU A 91 12.26 3.62 -15.34
N GLN A 92 11.82 4.80 -15.80
CA GLN A 92 12.42 5.51 -16.94
C GLN A 92 13.66 6.31 -16.59
N THR A 93 13.91 6.58 -15.31
CA THR A 93 15.10 7.33 -14.87
C THR A 93 16.34 6.45 -15.07
N PRO A 94 17.27 6.76 -16.02
CA PRO A 94 18.53 6.05 -16.11
C PRO A 94 19.30 6.32 -14.82
N ARG A 95 19.82 5.29 -14.18
CA ARG A 95 20.85 5.45 -13.15
C ARG A 95 22.11 5.97 -13.86
N GLY A 96 22.24 7.29 -13.92
CA GLY A 96 23.49 7.97 -14.26
C GLY A 96 24.52 7.82 -13.15
#